data_AF-H5XS07-F1
#
_entry.id   AF-H5XS07-F1
#
_cell.length_a   1.000
_cell.length_b   1.000
_cell.length_c   1.000
_cell.angle_alpha   90.00
_cell.angle_beta   90.00
_cell.angle_gamma   90.00
#
_symmetry.space_group_name_H-M   'P 1'
#
loop_
_entity.id
_entity.type
_entity.pdbx_description
1 polymer ?
#
loop_
_entity_poly.entity_id
_entity_poly.type
_entity_poly.pdbx_seq_one_letter_code
_entity_poly.pdbx_strand_id
1 'polypeptide(L)'
;MQFYKKGFIILGLIFLVIYGAHRFSYAWFTHSSACIRCHEIEPYAASWEKSPHSNIDCRDCHETRGPFSRLDTTVRGVRDIVIHLKGRYSFPMRAVVYDTNCINCHLGIFKPETNAPLLPKGHAGLIKNGVGCNNCHRDTGHENGLEVEAKLDSIIRQK
;
A
#
# COMPACT_ATOMS: atom_id res chain seq x y z
N MET A 1 -24.75 25.97 32.75
CA MET A 1 -23.31 25.78 32.44
C MET A 1 -22.76 24.39 32.75
N GLN A 2 -23.12 23.75 33.87
CA GLN A 2 -22.51 22.47 34.30
C GLN A 2 -22.95 21.23 33.48
N PHE A 3 -24.17 21.25 32.93
CA PHE A 3 -24.67 20.20 32.02
C PHE A 3 -23.88 20.15 30.70
N TYR A 4 -23.63 21.31 30.09
CA TYR A 4 -22.82 21.42 28.87
C TYR A 4 -21.38 20.92 29.10
N LYS A 5 -20.79 21.21 30.27
CA LYS A 5 -19.46 20.70 30.64
C LYS A 5 -19.41 19.17 30.72
N LYS A 6 -20.41 18.52 31.34
CA LYS A 6 -20.50 17.05 31.39
C LYS A 6 -20.72 16.45 29.99
N GLY A 7 -21.54 17.08 29.16
CA GLY A 7 -21.74 16.65 27.77
C GLY A 7 -20.47 16.70 26.93
N PHE A 8 -19.69 17.78 27.02
CA PHE A 8 -18.39 17.90 26.34
C PHE A 8 -17.36 16.89 26.84
N ILE A 9 -17.33 16.59 28.14
CA ILE A 9 -16.44 15.55 28.70
C ILE A 9 -16.81 14.17 28.14
N ILE A 10 -18.10 13.82 28.13
CA ILE A 10 -18.55 12.54 27.58
C ILE A 10 -18.23 12.43 26.09
N LEU A 11 -18.51 13.49 25.31
CA LEU A 11 -18.19 13.51 23.88
C LEU A 11 -16.68 13.38 23.63
N GLY A 12 -15.86 14.07 24.43
CA GLY A 12 -14.40 13.97 24.36
C GLY A 12 -13.90 12.56 24.67
N LEU A 13 -14.44 11.91 25.70
CA LEU A 13 -14.10 10.52 26.03
C LEU A 13 -14.50 9.55 24.92
N ILE A 14 -15.69 9.69 24.34
CA ILE A 14 -16.16 8.89 23.20
C ILE A 14 -15.20 9.07 22.02
N PHE A 15 -14.84 10.31 21.69
CA PHE A 15 -13.89 10.59 20.62
C PHE A 15 -12.52 9.93 20.87
N LEU A 16 -12.00 10.00 22.09
CA LEU A 16 -10.72 9.37 22.45
C LEU A 16 -10.78 7.85 22.31
N VAL A 17 -11.87 7.22 22.73
CA VAL A 17 -12.07 5.77 22.58
C VAL A 17 -12.12 5.38 21.11
N ILE A 18 -12.91 6.08 20.29
CA ILE A 18 -13.03 5.81 18.85
C ILE A 18 -11.69 6.01 18.15
N TYR A 19 -11.00 7.12 18.45
CA TYR A 19 -9.70 7.41 17.87
C TYR A 19 -8.65 6.35 18.28
N GLY A 20 -8.61 5.97 19.55
CA GLY A 20 -7.73 4.92 20.05
C GLY A 20 -7.99 3.58 19.37
N ALA A 21 -9.26 3.17 19.26
CA ALA A 21 -9.65 1.96 18.54
C ALA A 21 -9.22 2.00 17.08
N HIS A 22 -9.47 3.11 16.37
CA HIS A 22 -9.03 3.28 14.99
C HIS A 22 -7.51 3.16 14.85
N ARG A 23 -6.73 3.79 15.72
CA ARG A 23 -5.25 3.72 15.68
C ARG A 23 -4.75 2.30 15.90
N PHE A 24 -5.34 1.58 16.84
CA PHE A 24 -5.01 0.17 17.09
C PHE A 24 -5.36 -0.71 15.89
N SER A 25 -6.61 -0.62 15.40
CA SER A 25 -7.08 -1.39 14.24
C SER A 25 -6.21 -1.12 13.01
N TYR A 26 -5.92 0.15 12.72
CA TYR A 26 -5.02 0.51 11.63
C TYR A 26 -3.65 -0.16 11.80
N ALA A 27 -3.00 -0.04 12.95
CA ALA A 27 -1.67 -0.59 13.16
C ALA A 27 -1.63 -2.12 12.99
N TRP A 28 -2.69 -2.80 13.41
CA TRP A 28 -2.78 -4.26 13.39
C TRP A 28 -3.15 -4.81 12.01
N PHE A 29 -4.20 -4.28 11.38
CA PHE A 29 -4.79 -4.88 10.18
C PHE A 29 -4.14 -4.43 8.87
N THR A 30 -3.35 -3.35 8.88
CA THR A 30 -2.73 -2.81 7.65
C THR A 30 -1.25 -3.14 7.51
N HIS A 31 -0.63 -3.74 8.53
CA HIS A 31 0.76 -4.18 8.48
C HIS A 31 0.91 -5.41 7.56
N SER A 32 2.06 -5.58 6.91
CA SER A 32 2.32 -6.69 5.98
C SER A 32 1.93 -8.06 6.57
N SER A 33 2.27 -8.32 7.84
CA SER A 33 1.97 -9.57 8.54
C SER A 33 0.47 -9.88 8.72
N ALA A 34 -0.40 -8.89 8.56
CA ALA A 34 -1.85 -9.09 8.49
C ALA A 34 -2.30 -9.33 7.05
N CYS A 35 -1.77 -8.56 6.09
CA CYS A 35 -2.09 -8.69 4.66
C CYS A 35 -1.79 -10.10 4.14
N ILE A 36 -0.64 -10.68 4.50
CA ILE A 36 -0.22 -12.02 4.05
C ILE A 36 -1.07 -13.18 4.60
N ARG A 37 -2.01 -12.90 5.51
CA ARG A 37 -2.93 -13.94 6.05
C ARG A 37 -4.08 -14.25 5.11
N CYS A 38 -4.31 -13.40 4.12
CA CYS A 38 -5.30 -13.62 3.07
C CYS A 38 -4.67 -14.49 1.98
N HIS A 39 -5.28 -15.63 1.65
CA HIS A 39 -4.74 -16.56 0.64
C HIS A 39 -4.65 -15.91 -0.75
N GLU A 40 -5.50 -14.93 -1.06
CA GLU A 40 -5.42 -14.20 -2.31
C GLU A 40 -4.14 -13.36 -2.45
N ILE A 41 -3.55 -12.95 -1.31
CA ILE A 41 -2.32 -12.14 -1.27
C ILE A 41 -1.05 -13.01 -1.32
N GLU A 42 -1.15 -14.30 -0.99
CA GLU A 42 -0.01 -15.24 -0.94
C GLU A 42 0.95 -15.15 -2.15
N PRO A 43 0.51 -15.18 -3.42
CA PRO A 43 1.43 -15.08 -4.55
C PRO A 43 2.17 -13.74 -4.62
N TYR A 44 1.53 -12.64 -4.21
CA TYR A 44 2.15 -11.32 -4.15
C TYR A 44 3.17 -11.24 -3.01
N ALA A 45 2.85 -11.85 -1.86
CA ALA A 45 3.76 -11.94 -0.73
C ALA A 45 5.03 -12.72 -1.08
N ALA A 46 4.89 -13.91 -1.69
CA ALA A 46 6.01 -14.73 -2.12
C ALA A 46 6.88 -14.04 -3.17
N SER A 47 6.27 -13.23 -4.05
CA SER A 47 6.98 -12.41 -5.03
C SER A 47 7.72 -11.24 -4.37
N TRP A 48 7.08 -10.58 -3.40
CA TRP A 48 7.67 -9.48 -2.64
C TRP A 48 8.88 -9.90 -1.82
N GLU A 49 8.85 -11.08 -1.19
CA GLU A 49 9.97 -11.65 -0.44
C GLU A 49 11.25 -11.81 -1.28
N LYS A 50 11.10 -11.99 -2.60
CA LYS A 50 12.21 -12.12 -3.56
C LYS A 50 12.59 -10.78 -4.22
N SER A 51 11.83 -9.72 -3.98
CA SER A 51 12.03 -8.42 -4.59
C SER A 51 13.14 -7.62 -3.91
N PRO A 52 13.68 -6.57 -4.57
CA PRO A 52 14.61 -5.63 -3.93
C PRO A 52 14.03 -4.89 -2.71
N HIS A 53 12.71 -4.91 -2.52
CA HIS A 53 12.00 -4.21 -1.44
C HIS A 53 11.42 -5.17 -0.38
N SER A 54 11.93 -6.39 -0.29
CA SER A 54 11.51 -7.41 0.69
C SER A 54 11.73 -7.02 2.16
N ASN A 55 12.42 -5.91 2.42
CA ASN A 55 12.75 -5.42 3.75
C ASN A 55 11.89 -4.23 4.23
N ILE A 56 10.86 -3.82 3.47
CA ILE A 56 9.98 -2.70 3.82
C ILE A 56 8.50 -3.13 3.86
N ASP A 57 7.64 -2.39 4.57
CA ASP A 57 6.22 -2.77 4.75
C ASP A 57 5.42 -2.55 3.44
N CYS A 58 4.39 -3.35 3.19
CA CYS A 58 3.54 -3.20 1.99
C CYS A 58 2.97 -1.77 1.88
N ARG A 59 2.66 -1.13 3.00
CA ARG A 59 2.15 0.24 3.07
C ARG A 59 3.16 1.27 2.59
N ASP A 60 4.46 1.00 2.72
CA ASP A 60 5.49 1.93 2.27
C ASP A 60 5.36 2.22 0.76
N CYS A 61 4.75 1.29 0.00
CA CYS A 61 4.39 1.48 -1.40
C CYS A 61 2.88 1.71 -1.63
N HIS A 62 2.01 0.97 -0.92
CA HIS A 62 0.56 0.89 -1.19
C HIS A 62 -0.32 1.83 -0.35
N GLU A 63 0.24 2.55 0.61
CA GLU A 63 -0.45 3.61 1.34
C GLU A 63 -0.14 4.98 0.74
N THR A 64 -1.17 5.81 0.57
CA THR A 64 -0.98 7.21 0.15
C THR A 64 -0.31 8.01 1.27
N ARG A 65 0.11 9.24 1.00
CA ARG A 65 0.65 10.13 2.05
C ARG A 65 -0.27 11.30 2.31
N GLY A 66 -0.13 11.89 3.50
CA GLY A 66 -0.89 13.05 3.94
C GLY A 66 -1.82 12.76 5.12
N PRO A 67 -2.58 13.76 5.57
CA PRO A 67 -3.36 13.66 6.81
C PRO A 67 -4.48 12.60 6.76
N PHE A 68 -4.90 12.20 5.56
CA PHE A 68 -5.98 11.24 5.35
C PHE A 68 -5.49 9.84 4.95
N SER A 69 -4.18 9.57 4.94
CA SER A 69 -3.64 8.28 4.45
C SER A 69 -4.25 7.07 5.15
N ARG A 70 -4.30 7.12 6.48
CA ARG A 70 -4.82 6.01 7.29
C ARG A 70 -6.29 5.77 7.05
N LEU A 71 -7.07 6.83 6.79
CA LEU A 71 -8.49 6.69 6.48
C LEU A 71 -8.68 6.08 5.09
N ASP A 72 -7.91 6.51 4.09
CA ASP A 72 -7.89 5.90 2.75
C ASP A 72 -7.54 4.40 2.81
N THR A 73 -6.41 4.05 3.47
CA THR A 73 -6.00 2.66 3.67
C THR A 73 -7.08 1.85 4.38
N THR A 74 -7.71 2.42 5.42
CA THR A 74 -8.78 1.73 6.15
C THR A 74 -9.99 1.46 5.26
N VAL A 75 -10.43 2.44 4.46
CA VAL A 75 -11.57 2.29 3.55
C VAL A 75 -11.28 1.23 2.47
N ARG A 76 -10.07 1.24 1.90
CA ARG A 76 -9.63 0.22 0.94
C ARG A 76 -9.57 -1.17 1.58
N GLY A 77 -9.04 -1.30 2.79
CA GLY A 77 -9.00 -2.57 3.52
C GLY A 77 -10.40 -3.13 3.80
N VAL A 78 -11.36 -2.29 4.21
CA VAL A 78 -12.76 -2.70 4.39
C VAL A 78 -13.37 -3.17 3.07
N ARG A 79 -13.11 -2.46 1.96
CA ARG A 79 -13.55 -2.88 0.62
C ARG A 79 -12.98 -4.25 0.26
N ASP A 80 -11.70 -4.48 0.52
CA ASP A 80 -11.01 -5.72 0.16
C ASP A 80 -11.53 -6.90 1.00
N ILE A 81 -11.83 -6.70 2.30
CA ILE A 81 -12.53 -7.69 3.13
C ILE A 81 -13.92 -8.04 2.55
N VAL A 82 -14.68 -7.03 2.10
CA VAL A 82 -16.00 -7.29 1.48
C VAL A 82 -15.85 -8.09 0.17
N ILE A 83 -14.80 -7.84 -0.62
CA ILE A 83 -14.50 -8.59 -1.84
C ILE A 83 -14.14 -10.05 -1.50
N HIS A 84 -13.28 -10.25 -0.49
CA HIS A 84 -12.91 -11.57 0.03
C HIS A 84 -14.14 -12.37 0.46
N LEU A 85 -14.98 -11.81 1.34
CA LEU A 85 -16.17 -12.47 1.85
C LEU A 85 -17.18 -12.83 0.76
N LYS A 86 -17.21 -12.07 -0.35
CA LYS A 86 -18.06 -12.35 -1.51
C LYS A 86 -17.41 -13.31 -2.51
N GLY A 87 -16.13 -13.67 -2.34
CA GLY A 87 -15.36 -14.46 -3.28
C GLY A 87 -15.20 -13.80 -4.66
N ARG A 88 -15.17 -12.47 -4.73
CA ARG A 88 -15.16 -11.70 -6.00
C ARG A 88 -13.81 -11.07 -6.33
N TYR A 89 -12.71 -11.60 -5.79
CA TYR A 89 -11.36 -11.16 -6.15
C TYR A 89 -10.97 -11.73 -7.52
N SER A 90 -10.10 -11.03 -8.23
CA SER A 90 -9.60 -11.42 -9.56
C SER A 90 -8.09 -11.53 -9.53
N PHE A 91 -7.54 -12.43 -10.33
CA PHE A 91 -6.12 -12.44 -10.64
C PHE A 91 -5.88 -11.92 -12.07
N PRO A 92 -4.90 -11.01 -12.27
CA PRO A 92 -4.17 -10.27 -11.24
C PRO A 92 -5.07 -9.28 -10.47
N MET A 93 -4.73 -9.05 -9.20
CA MET A 93 -5.34 -8.04 -8.35
C MET A 93 -4.75 -6.67 -8.66
N ARG A 94 -5.60 -5.65 -8.66
CA ARG A 94 -5.17 -4.27 -8.86
C ARG A 94 -4.95 -3.61 -7.50
N ALA A 95 -3.69 -3.38 -7.17
CA ALA A 95 -3.29 -2.53 -6.05
C ALA A 95 -2.81 -1.16 -6.57
N VAL A 96 -3.00 -0.13 -5.75
CA VAL A 96 -2.51 1.22 -6.06
C VAL A 96 -1.09 1.35 -5.52
N VAL A 97 -0.17 1.86 -6.33
CA VAL A 97 1.18 2.24 -5.93
C VAL A 97 1.33 3.73 -6.18
N TYR A 98 2.02 4.42 -5.29
CA TYR A 98 2.21 5.87 -5.38
C TYR A 98 3.67 6.21 -5.71
N ASP A 99 3.93 6.87 -6.85
CA ASP A 99 5.29 7.29 -7.23
C ASP A 99 5.94 8.21 -6.18
N THR A 100 5.12 8.95 -5.43
CA THR A 100 5.59 9.77 -4.32
C THR A 100 6.29 8.93 -3.25
N ASN A 101 5.87 7.69 -3.02
CA ASN A 101 6.50 6.79 -2.07
C ASN A 101 7.91 6.40 -2.51
N CYS A 102 8.10 6.10 -3.79
CA CYS A 102 9.42 5.85 -4.38
C CYS A 102 10.32 7.08 -4.18
N ILE A 103 9.82 8.26 -4.54
CA ILE A 103 10.57 9.52 -4.46
C ILE A 103 11.02 9.82 -3.02
N ASN A 104 10.16 9.60 -2.03
CA ASN A 104 10.51 9.87 -0.65
C ASN A 104 11.71 9.02 -0.18
N CYS A 105 11.78 7.76 -0.60
CA CYS A 105 12.91 6.91 -0.24
C CYS A 105 14.16 7.21 -1.09
N HIS A 106 13.99 7.44 -2.39
CA HIS A 106 15.09 7.61 -3.32
C HIS A 106 15.62 9.05 -3.44
N LEU A 107 15.01 10.04 -2.78
CA LEU A 107 15.58 11.39 -2.67
C LEU A 107 16.65 11.52 -1.57
N GLY A 108 16.69 10.60 -0.61
CA GLY A 108 17.66 10.63 0.50
C GLY A 108 17.38 11.66 1.59
N ILE A 109 16.16 12.21 1.64
CA ILE A 109 15.76 13.26 2.60
C ILE A 109 15.21 12.66 3.90
N PHE A 110 14.67 11.44 3.86
CA PHE A 110 14.10 10.75 5.03
C PHE A 110 15.13 9.80 5.66
N LYS A 111 15.64 10.12 6.86
CA LYS A 111 16.56 9.27 7.63
C LYS A 111 15.92 8.93 8.98
N PRO A 112 16.12 7.72 9.56
CA PRO A 112 17.08 6.65 9.19
C PRO A 112 16.55 5.61 8.17
N GLU A 113 15.35 5.84 7.63
CA GLU A 113 14.52 4.85 6.93
C GLU A 113 14.99 4.50 5.51
N THR A 114 15.92 5.25 4.90
CA THR A 114 16.24 5.07 3.48
C THR A 114 17.71 4.69 3.28
N ASN A 115 18.01 3.40 3.35
CA ASN A 115 19.22 2.81 2.74
C ASN A 115 19.07 2.66 1.21
N ALA A 116 18.05 3.28 0.62
CA ALA A 116 17.75 3.21 -0.79
C ALA A 116 18.81 3.95 -1.64
N PRO A 117 19.13 3.44 -2.84
CA PRO A 117 19.97 4.18 -3.78
C PRO A 117 19.31 5.50 -4.17
N LEU A 118 20.09 6.56 -4.29
CA LEU A 118 19.56 7.86 -4.67
C LEU A 118 19.15 7.90 -6.14
N LEU A 119 18.14 8.72 -6.46
CA LEU A 119 17.69 8.96 -7.83
C LEU A 119 18.86 9.44 -8.71
N PRO A 120 19.21 8.70 -9.78
CA PRO A 120 20.24 9.13 -10.72
C PRO A 120 19.86 10.41 -11.47
N LYS A 121 20.88 11.09 -12.01
CA LYS A 121 20.67 12.22 -12.92
C LYS A 121 19.72 11.84 -14.07
N GLY A 122 18.83 12.75 -14.45
CA GLY A 122 17.83 12.54 -15.51
C GLY A 122 16.45 12.12 -15.01
N HIS A 123 16.34 11.47 -13.84
CA HIS A 123 15.03 11.03 -13.30
C HIS A 123 14.10 12.20 -12.99
N ALA A 124 14.64 13.33 -12.54
CA ALA A 124 13.83 14.53 -12.29
C ALA A 124 13.08 15.01 -13.54
N GLY A 125 13.69 14.89 -14.73
CA GLY A 125 13.04 15.24 -16.00
C GLY A 125 11.92 14.28 -16.37
N LEU A 126 12.15 12.97 -16.16
CA LEU A 126 11.15 11.92 -16.38
C LEU A 126 9.93 12.11 -15.48
N ILE A 127 10.16 12.33 -14.18
CA ILE A 127 9.09 12.56 -13.19
C ILE A 127 8.32 13.84 -13.53
N LYS A 128 9.01 14.92 -13.91
CA LYS A 128 8.35 16.17 -14.34
C LYS A 128 7.45 15.98 -15.56
N ASN A 129 7.80 15.04 -16.45
CA ASN A 129 7.01 14.67 -17.61
C ASN A 129 5.95 13.60 -17.33
N GLY A 130 5.72 13.24 -16.05
CA GLY A 130 4.69 12.28 -15.64
C GLY A 130 5.06 10.81 -15.88
N VAL A 131 6.33 10.50 -16.11
CA VAL A 131 6.79 9.11 -16.22
C VAL A 131 6.91 8.51 -14.81
N GLY A 132 5.98 7.62 -14.48
CA GLY A 132 6.00 6.89 -13.21
C GLY A 132 7.17 5.91 -13.10
N CYS A 133 7.59 5.62 -11.87
CA CYS A 133 8.79 4.82 -11.58
C CYS A 133 8.65 3.40 -12.13
N ASN A 134 7.48 2.80 -11.94
CA ASN A 134 7.17 1.43 -12.34
C ASN A 134 7.02 1.26 -13.87
N ASN A 135 7.14 2.32 -14.69
CA ASN A 135 7.20 2.14 -16.14
C ASN A 135 8.48 1.41 -16.57
N CYS A 136 9.58 1.64 -15.84
CA CYS A 136 10.88 1.00 -16.06
C CYS A 136 11.27 0.07 -14.89
N HIS A 137 10.99 0.46 -13.64
CA HIS A 137 11.30 -0.33 -12.44
C HIS A 137 10.14 -1.25 -12.07
N ARG A 138 9.83 -2.18 -12.97
CA ARG A 138 8.59 -2.96 -12.89
C ARG A 138 8.62 -4.05 -11.81
N ASP A 139 9.79 -4.67 -11.58
CA ASP A 139 9.98 -5.76 -10.60
C ASP A 139 10.43 -5.26 -9.21
N THR A 140 10.09 -4.01 -8.89
CA THR A 140 10.49 -3.33 -7.66
C THR A 140 9.94 -4.03 -6.42
N GLY A 141 8.66 -4.39 -6.42
CA GLY A 141 7.95 -4.96 -5.27
C GLY A 141 7.30 -6.31 -5.55
N HIS A 142 6.95 -6.60 -6.80
CA HIS A 142 6.46 -7.89 -7.25
C HIS A 142 6.99 -8.12 -8.67
N GLU A 143 7.26 -9.38 -9.00
CA GLU A 143 7.60 -9.82 -10.34
C GLU A 143 6.45 -9.49 -11.31
N ASN A 144 6.82 -8.98 -12.48
CA ASN A 144 5.93 -8.84 -13.61
C ASN A 144 5.32 -10.19 -13.96
N GLY A 145 4.05 -10.18 -14.36
CA GLY A 145 3.48 -11.42 -14.87
C GLY A 145 2.95 -12.37 -13.79
N LEU A 146 2.45 -11.85 -12.66
CA LEU A 146 1.44 -12.53 -11.83
C LEU A 146 0.12 -12.76 -12.62
N GLU A 147 0.21 -13.46 -13.76
CA GLU A 147 -0.77 -13.80 -14.81
C GLU A 147 -0.88 -12.92 -16.07
N VAL A 148 -0.10 -11.85 -16.21
CA VAL A 148 -0.06 -11.15 -17.53
C VAL A 148 0.62 -12.02 -18.58
N GLU A 149 1.67 -12.74 -18.22
CA GLU A 149 2.39 -13.64 -19.14
C GLU A 149 1.64 -14.95 -19.36
N ALA A 150 1.06 -15.59 -18.35
CA ALA A 150 0.30 -16.83 -18.55
C ALA A 150 -0.92 -16.65 -19.49
N LYS A 151 -1.59 -15.49 -19.41
CA LYS A 151 -2.71 -15.17 -20.30
C LYS A 151 -2.25 -14.68 -21.68
N LEU A 152 -1.13 -13.98 -21.77
CA LEU A 152 -0.55 -13.56 -23.04
C LEU A 152 0.08 -14.74 -23.80
N ASP A 153 0.77 -15.65 -23.10
CA ASP A 153 1.35 -16.89 -23.64
C ASP A 153 0.28 -17.85 -24.14
N SER A 154 -0.85 -17.98 -23.44
CA SER A 154 -1.98 -18.79 -23.92
C SER A 154 -2.64 -18.18 -25.16
N ILE A 155 -2.66 -16.85 -25.30
CA ILE A 155 -3.14 -16.16 -26.51
C ILE A 155 -2.12 -16.27 -27.67
N ILE A 156 -0.83 -16.19 -27.38
CA ILE A 156 0.25 -16.28 -28.37
C ILE A 156 0.41 -17.72 -28.89
N ARG A 157 0.29 -18.74 -28.03
CA ARG A 157 0.40 -20.16 -28.43
C ARG A 157 -0.84 -20.72 -29.14
N GLN A 158 -1.94 -19.97 -29.18
CA GLN A 158 -3.17 -20.32 -29.92
C GLN A 158 -3.26 -19.65 -31.30
N LYS A 159 -2.21 -18.93 -31.72
CA LYS A 159 -2.04 -18.39 -33.07
C LYS A 159 -0.88 -19.10 -33.76
#